data_AF-A0A2A4JDK5-F1
#
_entry.id   AF-A0A2A4JDK5-F1
#
_cell.length_a   1.000
_cell.length_b   1.000
_cell.length_c   1.000
_cell.angle_alpha   90.00
_cell.angle_beta   90.00
_cell.angle_gamma   90.00
#
_symmetry.space_group_name_H-M   'P 1'
#
loop_
_entity.id
_entity.type
_entity.pdbx_description
1 polymer ?
#
loop_
_entity_poly.entity_id
_entity_poly.type
_entity_poly.pdbx_seq_one_letter_code
_entity_poly.pdbx_strand_id
1 'polypeptide(L)'
;MTLRVEVPGEKIVSVEPCKCNKQYGTELKKTETKLSKRLKQFLKESWAFRSKVTVEPFVICYVLPSVLAGLAVQNLCLEKSCLVNLHYDERTCRHIMQGRTHNYTEQEKNVQTMVASMTAWSFPLQTALPGILTLFLGAWSDRTGNRKAFMVLPILGKLISAIGIILSTVFFLQVGVNETALIEGLPPALAGGRVAMTMAVYSYITDITSDTERTFRLGIITAILTLSRPVGLALSGIMTRRFGYYGVFMVACVFYLFGFVYIVLRLKEKTKKTKDVESDKSPSILSVLSVKDFVATVNVAFKVREGSRRVQIVLVMLAYMFIVGPVL
;
A
#
# COMPACT_ATOMS: atom_id res chain seq x y z
N MET A 1 -19.92 58.88 -26.77
CA MET A 1 -20.54 60.14 -26.31
C MET A 1 -19.74 60.59 -25.08
N THR A 2 -18.65 61.31 -25.30
CA THR A 2 -17.73 61.77 -24.25
C THR A 2 -18.06 63.22 -23.92
N LEU A 3 -18.66 63.45 -22.76
CA LEU A 3 -18.86 64.79 -22.22
C LEU A 3 -17.54 65.28 -21.61
N ARG A 4 -16.90 66.24 -22.28
CA ARG A 4 -15.88 67.11 -21.70
C ARG A 4 -16.57 68.10 -20.76
N VAL A 5 -16.11 68.16 -19.51
CA VAL A 5 -16.30 69.32 -18.64
C VAL A 5 -14.91 69.91 -18.44
N GLU A 6 -14.66 71.07 -19.04
CA GLU A 6 -13.51 71.91 -18.74
C GLU A 6 -13.79 72.68 -17.44
N VAL A 7 -12.87 72.62 -16.49
CA VAL A 7 -12.84 73.52 -15.33
C VAL A 7 -11.58 74.39 -15.46
N PRO A 8 -11.68 75.72 -15.48
CA PRO A 8 -10.55 76.61 -15.69
C PRO A 8 -9.89 77.01 -14.37
N GLY A 9 -8.57 76.97 -14.35
CA GLY A 9 -7.74 77.80 -13.47
C GLY A 9 -7.33 77.19 -12.12
N GLU A 10 -6.27 76.39 -12.11
CA GLU A 10 -5.37 76.34 -10.95
C GLU A 10 -3.94 76.03 -11.40
N LYS A 11 -2.97 76.78 -10.85
CA LYS A 11 -1.56 76.78 -11.23
C LYS A 11 -0.93 75.41 -11.00
N ILE A 12 -0.39 74.80 -12.06
CA ILE A 12 0.41 73.57 -11.99
C ILE A 12 1.71 73.90 -11.26
N VAL A 13 1.80 73.52 -9.98
CA VAL A 13 3.09 73.43 -9.28
C VAL A 13 3.88 72.32 -9.96
N SER A 14 5.02 72.66 -10.58
CA SER A 14 5.92 71.68 -11.17
C SER A 14 6.53 70.83 -10.05
N VAL A 15 5.95 69.65 -9.81
CA VAL A 15 6.63 68.62 -9.04
C VAL A 15 7.57 67.91 -10.01
N GLU A 16 8.88 68.05 -9.78
CA GLU A 16 9.91 67.30 -10.49
C GLU A 16 9.55 65.80 -10.50
N PRO A 17 9.70 65.09 -11.63
CA PRO A 17 9.36 63.68 -11.69
C PRO A 17 10.32 62.89 -10.78
N CYS A 18 9.78 62.31 -9.70
CA CYS A 18 10.53 61.47 -8.76
C CYS A 18 11.33 60.39 -9.51
N LYS A 19 12.65 60.37 -9.28
CA LYS A 19 13.61 59.31 -9.68
C LYS A 19 13.33 57.91 -9.08
N CYS A 20 12.18 57.67 -8.45
CA CYS A 20 11.85 56.42 -7.77
C CYS A 20 11.53 55.23 -8.70
N ASN A 21 11.15 55.47 -9.97
CA ASN A 21 10.62 54.40 -10.83
C ASN A 21 11.70 53.38 -11.26
N LYS A 22 12.95 53.83 -11.45
CA LYS A 22 14.08 52.95 -11.80
C LYS A 22 14.45 52.02 -10.65
N GLN A 23 14.46 52.54 -9.42
CA GLN A 23 14.89 51.82 -8.22
C GLN A 23 13.89 50.71 -7.85
N TYR A 24 12.58 51.00 -7.95
CA TYR A 24 11.51 50.03 -7.73
C TYR A 24 11.52 48.91 -8.79
N GLY A 25 11.74 49.26 -10.07
CA GLY A 25 11.86 48.27 -11.15
C GLY A 25 13.08 47.34 -11.02
N THR A 26 14.21 47.85 -10.52
CA THR A 26 15.37 47.00 -10.20
C THR A 26 15.11 46.08 -9.01
N GLU A 27 14.46 46.57 -7.95
CA GLU A 27 14.12 45.74 -6.77
C GLU A 27 13.09 44.65 -7.12
N LEU A 28 12.10 44.95 -7.97
CA LEU A 28 11.17 43.96 -8.54
C LEU A 28 11.91 42.90 -9.36
N LYS A 29 12.77 43.30 -10.32
CA LYS A 29 13.57 42.35 -11.12
C LYS A 29 14.50 41.50 -10.26
N LYS A 30 15.06 42.06 -9.19
CA LYS A 30 15.94 41.37 -8.24
C LYS A 30 15.15 40.36 -7.39
N THR A 31 13.92 40.70 -7.02
CA THR A 31 13.01 39.83 -6.27
C THR A 31 12.51 38.68 -7.15
N GLU A 32 12.11 38.94 -8.40
CA GLU A 32 11.71 37.92 -9.38
C GLU A 32 12.85 36.96 -9.73
N THR A 33 14.08 37.47 -9.93
CA THR A 33 15.25 36.61 -10.16
C THR A 33 15.63 35.80 -8.93
N LYS A 34 15.49 36.34 -7.72
CA LYS A 34 15.72 35.61 -6.47
C LYS A 34 14.65 34.53 -6.24
N LEU A 35 13.38 34.81 -6.55
CA LEU A 35 12.28 33.85 -6.51
C LEU A 35 12.50 32.73 -7.55
N SER A 36 12.82 33.09 -8.80
CA SER A 36 13.13 32.14 -9.88
C SER A 36 14.31 31.24 -9.56
N LYS A 37 15.39 31.79 -8.98
CA LYS A 37 16.55 31.00 -8.52
C LYS A 37 16.18 30.04 -7.39
N ARG A 38 15.40 30.49 -6.39
CA ARG A 38 14.89 29.62 -5.32
C ARG A 38 14.00 28.52 -5.88
N LEU A 39 13.09 28.85 -6.80
CA LEU A 39 12.17 27.88 -7.40
C LEU A 39 12.92 26.84 -8.25
N LYS A 40 13.93 27.26 -9.03
CA LYS A 40 14.83 26.35 -9.76
C LYS A 40 15.65 25.48 -8.82
N GLN A 41 16.11 26.01 -7.70
CA GLN A 41 16.86 25.25 -6.71
C GLN A 41 15.96 24.24 -5.98
N PHE A 42 14.77 24.65 -5.55
CA PHE A 42 13.74 23.75 -5.00
C PHE A 42 13.33 22.67 -6.00
N LEU A 43 13.16 23.01 -7.28
CA LEU A 43 12.87 22.03 -8.33
C LEU A 43 14.05 21.07 -8.55
N LYS A 44 15.29 21.56 -8.53
CA LYS A 44 16.49 20.72 -8.68
C LYS A 44 16.67 19.79 -7.48
N GLU A 45 16.47 20.29 -6.26
CA GLU A 45 16.51 19.51 -5.02
C GLU A 45 15.35 18.50 -4.97
N SER A 46 14.14 18.91 -5.35
CA SER A 46 12.98 18.01 -5.45
C SER A 46 13.15 16.96 -6.54
N TRP A 47 13.80 17.30 -7.67
CA TRP A 47 14.09 16.35 -8.75
C TRP A 47 15.22 15.38 -8.37
N ALA A 48 16.25 15.85 -7.65
CA ALA A 48 17.30 15.02 -7.07
C ALA A 48 16.78 14.14 -5.92
N PHE A 49 15.78 14.60 -5.16
CA PHE A 49 15.07 13.78 -4.19
C PHE A 49 14.19 12.74 -4.90
N ARG A 50 13.45 13.15 -5.94
CA ARG A 50 12.62 12.26 -6.77
C ARG A 50 13.43 11.18 -7.48
N SER A 51 14.69 11.41 -7.83
CA SER A 51 15.56 10.40 -8.43
C SER A 51 16.05 9.35 -7.42
N LYS A 52 16.04 9.68 -6.11
CA LYS A 52 16.38 8.76 -5.02
C LYS A 52 15.18 7.94 -4.53
N VAL A 53 13.97 8.49 -4.67
CA VAL A 53 12.70 7.81 -4.37
C VAL A 53 12.39 6.78 -5.47
N THR A 54 12.28 5.52 -5.08
CA THR A 54 12.13 4.38 -5.98
C THR A 54 10.83 3.63 -5.69
N VAL A 55 10.84 2.68 -4.77
CA VAL A 55 9.70 1.82 -4.42
C VAL A 55 8.98 2.27 -3.15
N GLU A 56 9.54 3.20 -2.39
CA GLU A 56 9.00 3.67 -1.11
C GLU A 56 7.55 4.19 -1.23
N PRO A 57 7.17 5.02 -2.22
CA PRO A 57 5.80 5.51 -2.35
C PRO A 57 4.81 4.40 -2.67
N PHE A 58 5.23 3.40 -3.45
CA PHE A 58 4.41 2.22 -3.73
C PHE A 58 4.12 1.43 -2.44
N VAL A 59 5.13 1.22 -1.60
CA VAL A 59 4.96 0.51 -0.32
C VAL A 59 3.98 1.25 0.58
N ILE A 60 4.08 2.58 0.68
CA ILE A 60 3.12 3.40 1.45
C ILE A 60 1.70 3.22 0.88
N CYS A 61 1.55 3.33 -0.44
CA CYS A 61 0.25 3.20 -1.12
C CYS A 61 -0.33 1.79 -1.12
N TYR A 62 0.45 0.78 -0.73
CA TYR A 62 -0.04 -0.58 -0.53
C TYR A 62 -0.39 -0.85 0.94
N VAL A 63 0.51 -0.48 1.86
CA VAL A 63 0.44 -0.90 3.26
C VAL A 63 -0.52 -0.03 4.05
N LEU A 64 -0.42 1.29 3.91
CA LEU A 64 -1.26 2.24 4.66
C LEU A 64 -2.77 2.01 4.41
N PRO A 65 -3.26 2.01 3.16
CA PRO A 65 -4.67 1.71 2.90
C PRO A 65 -5.05 0.28 3.29
N SER A 66 -4.13 -0.70 3.26
CA SER A 66 -4.43 -2.07 3.70
C SER A 66 -4.70 -2.16 5.19
N VAL A 67 -3.97 -1.42 6.01
CA VAL A 67 -4.23 -1.38 7.46
C VAL A 67 -5.51 -0.60 7.73
N LEU A 68 -5.67 0.54 7.04
CA LEU A 68 -6.83 1.41 7.21
C LEU A 68 -8.14 0.69 6.84
N ALA A 69 -8.18 0.03 5.68
CA ALA A 69 -9.33 -0.76 5.26
C ALA A 69 -9.52 -2.00 6.14
N GLY A 70 -8.45 -2.67 6.58
CA GLY A 70 -8.54 -3.89 7.39
C GLY A 70 -9.34 -3.70 8.69
N LEU A 71 -9.10 -2.59 9.41
CA LEU A 71 -9.88 -2.29 10.61
C LEU A 71 -11.36 -2.00 10.29
N ALA A 72 -11.63 -1.31 9.18
CA ALA A 72 -13.00 -1.04 8.75
C ALA A 72 -13.72 -2.32 8.30
N VAL A 73 -13.03 -3.25 7.63
CA VAL A 73 -13.61 -4.56 7.29
C VAL A 73 -13.89 -5.38 8.55
N GLN A 74 -13.00 -5.37 9.55
CA GLN A 74 -13.25 -6.06 10.81
C GLN A 74 -14.53 -5.56 11.50
N ASN A 75 -14.71 -4.23 11.57
CA ASN A 75 -15.93 -3.63 12.12
C ASN A 75 -17.16 -3.93 11.26
N LEU A 76 -17.03 -3.87 9.93
CA LEU A 76 -18.10 -4.24 9.01
C LEU A 76 -18.54 -5.70 9.20
N CYS A 77 -17.60 -6.64 9.35
CA CYS A 77 -17.89 -8.04 9.59
C CYS A 77 -18.56 -8.29 10.94
N LEU A 78 -18.21 -7.53 11.98
CA LEU A 78 -18.92 -7.56 13.27
C LEU A 78 -20.36 -7.06 13.17
N GLU A 79 -20.59 -6.00 12.40
CA GLU A 79 -21.93 -5.46 12.19
C GLU A 79 -22.79 -6.39 11.32
N LYS A 80 -22.20 -6.95 10.26
CA LYS A 80 -22.84 -7.95 9.40
C LYS A 80 -23.14 -9.25 10.13
N SER A 81 -22.25 -9.76 10.99
CA SER A 81 -22.54 -10.99 11.73
C SER A 81 -23.75 -10.81 12.65
N CYS A 82 -23.91 -9.62 13.23
CA CYS A 82 -25.03 -9.31 14.10
C CYS A 82 -26.36 -9.16 13.34
N LEU A 83 -26.39 -8.37 12.26
CA LEU A 83 -27.62 -8.04 11.54
C LEU A 83 -28.02 -9.09 10.48
N VAL A 84 -27.05 -9.58 9.72
CA VAL A 84 -27.31 -10.41 8.52
C VAL A 84 -27.25 -11.90 8.85
N ASN A 85 -26.28 -12.33 9.64
CA ASN A 85 -26.12 -13.76 9.95
C ASN A 85 -26.95 -14.21 11.15
N LEU A 86 -26.97 -13.42 12.24
CA LEU A 86 -27.69 -13.77 13.49
C LEU A 86 -29.08 -13.13 13.59
N HIS A 87 -29.43 -12.22 12.67
CA HIS A 87 -30.73 -11.57 12.59
C HIS A 87 -31.18 -10.88 13.89
N TYR A 88 -30.25 -10.27 14.63
CA TYR A 88 -30.58 -9.47 15.81
C TYR A 88 -31.11 -8.09 15.45
N ASP A 89 -31.89 -7.49 16.36
CA ASP A 89 -32.41 -6.14 16.20
C ASP A 89 -31.28 -5.10 16.08
N GLU A 90 -31.53 -4.05 15.30
CA GLU A 90 -30.58 -2.96 15.08
C GLU A 90 -30.14 -2.28 16.39
N ARG A 91 -31.04 -2.20 17.37
CA ARG A 91 -30.72 -1.64 18.70
C ARG A 91 -29.69 -2.49 19.43
N THR A 92 -29.86 -3.81 19.45
CA THR A 92 -28.95 -4.77 20.07
C THR A 92 -27.56 -4.67 19.42
N CYS A 93 -27.49 -4.70 18.10
CA CYS A 93 -26.23 -4.60 17.37
C CYS A 93 -25.51 -3.26 17.63
N ARG A 94 -26.26 -2.15 17.69
CA ARG A 94 -25.69 -0.84 18.00
C ARG A 94 -25.12 -0.78 19.43
N HIS A 95 -25.75 -1.43 20.40
CA HIS A 95 -25.23 -1.53 21.77
C HIS A 95 -23.93 -2.34 21.83
N ILE A 96 -23.86 -3.46 21.12
CA ILE A 96 -22.66 -4.29 21.01
C ILE A 96 -21.51 -3.50 20.36
N MET A 97 -21.76 -2.81 19.24
CA MET A 97 -20.74 -2.00 18.56
C MET A 97 -20.24 -0.81 19.39
N GLN A 98 -21.04 -0.30 20.33
CA GLN A 98 -20.66 0.77 21.26
C GLN A 98 -19.94 0.26 22.52
N GLY A 99 -19.77 -1.06 22.68
CA GLY A 99 -19.21 -1.65 23.91
C GLY A 99 -20.15 -1.58 25.12
N ARG A 100 -21.46 -1.38 24.92
CA ARG A 100 -22.48 -1.31 25.97
C ARG A 100 -23.13 -2.69 26.17
N THR A 101 -22.36 -3.66 26.65
CA THR A 101 -22.74 -5.09 26.58
C THR A 101 -23.26 -5.71 27.87
N HIS A 102 -23.47 -4.91 28.94
CA HIS A 102 -23.92 -5.41 30.25
C HIS A 102 -25.18 -6.30 30.21
N ASN A 103 -26.13 -6.01 29.29
CA ASN A 103 -27.37 -6.78 29.12
C ASN A 103 -27.37 -7.68 27.87
N TYR A 104 -26.26 -7.72 27.12
CA TYR A 104 -26.16 -8.37 25.81
C TYR A 104 -24.96 -9.33 25.71
N THR A 105 -24.53 -9.88 26.85
CA THR A 105 -23.30 -10.70 26.95
C THR A 105 -23.37 -11.97 26.10
N GLU A 106 -24.54 -12.60 26.01
CA GLU A 106 -24.75 -13.80 25.18
C GLU A 106 -24.70 -13.46 23.69
N GLN A 107 -25.36 -12.37 23.28
CA GLN A 107 -25.40 -11.90 21.91
C GLN A 107 -24.02 -11.44 21.44
N GLU A 108 -23.26 -10.73 22.30
CA GLU A 108 -21.87 -10.38 22.05
C GLU A 108 -21.02 -11.63 21.82
N LYS A 109 -21.14 -12.64 22.69
CA LYS A 109 -20.42 -13.91 22.55
C LYS A 109 -20.74 -14.61 21.22
N ASN A 110 -22.01 -14.62 20.81
CA ASN A 110 -22.43 -15.24 19.54
C ASN A 110 -21.85 -14.49 18.32
N VAL A 111 -21.91 -13.15 18.33
CA VAL A 111 -21.33 -12.28 17.29
C VAL A 111 -19.82 -12.49 17.19
N GLN A 112 -19.12 -12.50 18.32
CA GLN A 112 -17.66 -12.72 18.37
C GLN A 112 -17.30 -14.13 17.92
N THR A 113 -18.07 -15.15 18.31
CA THR A 113 -17.84 -16.55 17.90
C THR A 113 -18.00 -16.70 16.38
N MET A 114 -18.99 -16.04 15.78
CA MET A 114 -19.18 -16.04 14.33
C MET A 114 -18.00 -15.39 13.60
N VAL A 115 -17.54 -14.22 14.05
CA VAL A 115 -16.38 -13.53 13.43
C VAL A 115 -15.08 -14.29 13.66
N ALA A 116 -14.90 -14.89 14.83
CA ALA A 116 -13.76 -15.74 15.14
C ALA A 116 -13.74 -16.98 14.23
N SER A 117 -14.89 -17.64 14.03
CA SER A 117 -15.03 -18.77 13.11
C SER A 117 -14.70 -18.36 11.68
N MET A 118 -15.20 -17.21 11.21
CA MET A 118 -14.86 -16.69 9.89
C MET A 118 -13.35 -16.43 9.75
N THR A 119 -12.76 -15.74 10.73
CA THR A 119 -11.32 -15.41 10.73
C THR A 119 -10.47 -16.69 10.74
N ALA A 120 -10.88 -17.70 11.50
CA ALA A 120 -10.14 -18.96 11.64
C ALA A 120 -9.95 -19.71 10.32
N TRP A 121 -10.93 -19.68 9.41
CA TRP A 121 -10.77 -20.30 8.09
C TRP A 121 -10.23 -19.32 7.03
N SER A 122 -10.59 -18.03 7.10
CA SER A 122 -10.21 -17.06 6.07
C SER A 122 -8.75 -16.65 6.16
N PHE A 123 -8.19 -16.56 7.38
CA PHE A 123 -6.81 -16.11 7.59
C PHE A 123 -5.76 -17.10 7.05
N PRO A 124 -5.86 -18.43 7.30
CA PRO A 124 -5.00 -19.40 6.65
C PRO A 124 -5.11 -19.37 5.13
N LEU A 125 -6.31 -19.22 4.58
CA LEU A 125 -6.49 -19.07 3.13
C LEU A 125 -5.74 -17.85 2.59
N GLN A 126 -5.77 -16.73 3.31
CA GLN A 126 -5.09 -15.49 2.92
C GLN A 126 -3.57 -15.49 3.13
N THR A 127 -3.01 -16.46 3.86
CA THR A 127 -1.57 -16.50 4.21
C THR A 127 -0.87 -17.73 3.64
N ALA A 128 -1.44 -18.92 3.80
CA ALA A 128 -0.89 -20.18 3.31
C ALA A 128 -0.91 -20.24 1.78
N LEU A 129 -2.02 -19.85 1.14
CA LEU A 129 -2.15 -19.86 -0.32
C LEU A 129 -1.09 -18.95 -0.97
N PRO A 130 -0.99 -17.65 -0.63
CA PRO A 130 0.07 -16.81 -1.17
C PRO A 130 1.47 -17.25 -0.75
N GLY A 131 1.64 -17.86 0.44
CA GLY A 131 2.91 -18.45 0.85
C GLY A 131 3.39 -19.55 -0.10
N ILE A 132 2.50 -20.50 -0.42
CA ILE A 132 2.76 -21.58 -1.39
C ILE A 132 3.04 -20.99 -2.77
N LEU A 133 2.18 -20.07 -3.24
CA LEU A 133 2.38 -19.41 -4.54
C LEU A 133 3.73 -18.68 -4.59
N THR A 134 4.13 -18.01 -3.51
CA THR A 134 5.40 -17.27 -3.42
C THR A 134 6.62 -18.17 -3.62
N LEU A 135 6.55 -19.47 -3.31
CA LEU A 135 7.67 -20.39 -3.58
C LEU A 135 7.90 -20.58 -5.09
N PHE A 136 6.83 -20.79 -5.86
CA PHE A 136 6.90 -20.90 -7.33
C PHE A 136 7.29 -19.56 -7.96
N LEU A 137 6.58 -18.53 -7.53
CA LEU A 137 6.71 -17.16 -7.97
C LEU A 137 8.10 -16.57 -7.70
N GLY A 138 8.67 -16.85 -6.52
CA GLY A 138 10.03 -16.43 -6.14
C GLY A 138 11.09 -17.06 -7.02
N ALA A 139 11.00 -18.38 -7.26
CA ALA A 139 11.92 -19.08 -8.15
C ALA A 139 11.87 -18.53 -9.59
N TRP A 140 10.67 -18.27 -10.10
CA TRP A 140 10.48 -17.64 -11.41
C TRP A 140 11.03 -16.21 -11.45
N SER A 141 10.82 -15.43 -10.38
CA SER A 141 11.34 -14.06 -10.24
C SER A 141 12.86 -14.03 -10.26
N ASP A 142 13.51 -14.99 -9.59
CA ASP A 142 14.97 -15.08 -9.55
C ASP A 142 15.57 -15.44 -10.90
N ARG A 143 14.91 -16.34 -11.65
CA ARG A 143 15.31 -16.75 -13.00
C ARG A 143 15.15 -15.63 -14.02
N THR A 144 14.00 -14.94 -14.02
CA THR A 144 13.67 -13.91 -15.01
C THR A 144 14.21 -12.53 -14.65
N GLY A 145 14.52 -12.30 -13.37
CA GLY A 145 14.78 -10.96 -12.83
C GLY A 145 13.54 -10.06 -12.80
N ASN A 146 12.37 -10.54 -13.20
CA ASN A 146 11.17 -9.71 -13.26
C ASN A 146 10.55 -9.53 -11.87
N ARG A 147 11.02 -8.53 -11.14
CA ARG A 147 10.49 -8.14 -9.82
C ARG A 147 9.21 -7.32 -9.91
N LYS A 148 9.00 -6.61 -11.04
CA LYS A 148 7.86 -5.70 -11.23
C LYS A 148 6.54 -6.45 -11.21
N ALA A 149 6.47 -7.62 -11.84
CA ALA A 149 5.26 -8.46 -11.83
C ALA A 149 4.76 -8.76 -10.40
N PHE A 150 5.67 -9.06 -9.47
CA PHE A 150 5.34 -9.36 -8.07
C PHE A 150 4.91 -8.19 -7.22
N MET A 151 5.08 -6.98 -7.72
CA MET A 151 4.55 -5.79 -7.07
C MET A 151 3.21 -5.37 -7.70
N VAL A 152 3.08 -5.54 -9.02
CA VAL A 152 1.86 -5.21 -9.78
C VAL A 152 0.71 -6.19 -9.48
N LEU A 153 0.98 -7.48 -9.39
CA LEU A 153 -0.08 -8.47 -9.14
C LEU A 153 -0.75 -8.27 -7.77
N PRO A 154 -0.04 -8.17 -6.62
CA PRO A 154 -0.68 -7.97 -5.34
C PRO A 154 -1.51 -6.68 -5.23
N ILE A 155 -1.04 -5.58 -5.83
CA ILE A 155 -1.80 -4.32 -5.78
C ILE A 155 -3.06 -4.37 -6.65
N LEU A 156 -3.02 -5.10 -7.78
CA LEU A 156 -4.21 -5.41 -8.56
C LEU A 156 -5.21 -6.28 -7.78
N GLY A 157 -4.73 -7.31 -7.09
CA GLY A 157 -5.55 -8.13 -6.21
C GLY A 157 -6.23 -7.27 -5.12
N LYS A 158 -5.50 -6.32 -4.54
CA LYS A 158 -6.05 -5.36 -3.56
C LYS A 158 -7.06 -4.39 -4.17
N LEU A 159 -6.87 -3.91 -5.40
CA LEU A 159 -7.86 -3.10 -6.11
C LEU A 159 -9.17 -3.86 -6.33
N ILE A 160 -9.10 -5.09 -6.82
CA ILE A 160 -10.26 -5.95 -7.05
C ILE A 160 -11.02 -6.17 -5.73
N SER A 161 -10.28 -6.46 -4.65
CA SER A 161 -10.86 -6.67 -3.32
C SER A 161 -11.50 -5.41 -2.76
N ALA A 162 -10.87 -4.25 -2.95
CA ALA A 162 -11.41 -2.96 -2.50
C ALA A 162 -12.74 -2.67 -3.20
N ILE A 163 -12.82 -2.88 -4.51
CA ILE A 163 -14.07 -2.74 -5.28
C ILE A 163 -15.12 -3.73 -4.79
N GLY A 164 -14.73 -4.99 -4.59
CA GLY A 164 -15.63 -6.04 -4.09
C GLY A 164 -16.20 -5.73 -2.69
N ILE A 165 -15.37 -5.20 -1.79
CA ILE A 165 -15.81 -4.78 -0.45
C ILE A 165 -16.72 -3.55 -0.50
N ILE A 166 -16.47 -2.60 -1.41
CA ILE A 166 -17.38 -1.48 -1.65
C ILE A 166 -18.75 -2.03 -2.09
N LEU A 167 -18.79 -2.98 -3.03
CA LEU A 167 -20.02 -3.64 -3.45
C LEU A 167 -20.70 -4.39 -2.31
N SER A 168 -19.94 -5.13 -1.49
CA SER A 168 -20.47 -5.81 -0.30
C SER A 168 -21.06 -4.83 0.72
N THR A 169 -20.54 -3.60 0.79
CA THR A 169 -21.07 -2.54 1.64
C THR A 169 -22.37 -1.94 1.06
N VAL A 170 -22.48 -1.84 -0.27
CA VAL A 170 -23.71 -1.38 -0.95
C VAL A 170 -24.81 -2.44 -0.81
N PHE A 171 -24.50 -3.71 -1.02
CA PHE A 171 -25.40 -4.84 -0.84
C PHE A 171 -25.30 -5.42 0.57
N PHE A 172 -25.40 -4.55 1.57
CA PHE A 172 -25.14 -4.90 2.98
C PHE A 172 -26.01 -6.05 3.47
N LEU A 173 -27.32 -6.03 3.15
CA LEU A 173 -28.29 -7.01 3.64
C LEU A 173 -28.26 -8.35 2.87
N GLN A 174 -27.74 -8.35 1.64
CA GLN A 174 -27.73 -9.53 0.77
C GLN A 174 -26.43 -10.34 0.88
N VAL A 175 -25.33 -9.71 1.32
CA VAL A 175 -24.01 -10.32 1.38
C VAL A 175 -23.61 -10.54 2.83
N GLY A 176 -23.52 -11.81 3.24
CA GLY A 176 -23.11 -12.21 4.57
C GLY A 176 -21.61 -12.03 4.85
N VAL A 177 -21.21 -12.42 6.06
CA VAL A 177 -19.82 -12.28 6.53
C VAL A 177 -18.86 -13.21 5.79
N ASN A 178 -19.29 -14.43 5.44
CA ASN A 178 -18.43 -15.41 4.78
C ASN A 178 -18.09 -15.01 3.35
N GLU A 179 -19.07 -14.49 2.62
CA GLU A 179 -18.92 -13.99 1.27
C GLU A 179 -18.03 -12.74 1.27
N THR A 180 -18.23 -11.85 2.24
CA THR A 180 -17.39 -10.67 2.44
C THR A 180 -15.94 -11.05 2.69
N ALA A 181 -15.69 -12.07 3.52
CA ALA A 181 -14.36 -12.63 3.79
C ALA A 181 -13.66 -13.16 2.52
N LEU A 182 -14.40 -13.87 1.67
CA LEU A 182 -13.89 -14.39 0.41
C LEU A 182 -13.54 -13.26 -0.56
N ILE A 183 -14.43 -12.27 -0.70
CA ILE A 183 -14.23 -11.13 -1.59
C ILE A 183 -13.01 -10.30 -1.16
N GLU A 184 -12.80 -10.13 0.14
CA GLU A 184 -11.63 -9.41 0.67
C GLU A 184 -10.32 -10.20 0.47
N GLY A 185 -10.37 -11.50 0.76
CA GLY A 185 -9.20 -12.32 0.99
C GLY A 185 -8.69 -13.08 -0.23
N LEU A 186 -9.60 -13.54 -1.10
CA LEU A 186 -9.27 -14.44 -2.19
C LEU A 186 -8.49 -13.75 -3.33
N PRO A 187 -8.90 -12.56 -3.85
CA PRO A 187 -8.16 -11.92 -4.93
C PRO A 187 -6.70 -11.59 -4.58
N PRO A 188 -6.36 -11.03 -3.40
CA PRO A 188 -4.99 -10.75 -3.02
C PRO A 188 -4.22 -12.04 -2.74
N ALA A 189 -4.86 -13.06 -2.17
CA ALA A 189 -4.23 -14.35 -1.92
C ALA A 189 -3.74 -15.01 -3.21
N LEU A 190 -4.58 -15.05 -4.24
CA LEU A 190 -4.23 -15.58 -5.57
C LEU A 190 -3.15 -14.74 -6.26
N ALA A 191 -3.10 -13.44 -5.97
CA ALA A 191 -2.09 -12.54 -6.52
C ALA A 191 -0.74 -12.57 -5.78
N GLY A 192 -0.57 -13.43 -4.77
CA GLY A 192 0.65 -13.57 -3.95
C GLY A 192 0.65 -12.75 -2.65
N GLY A 193 -0.35 -11.89 -2.47
CA GLY A 193 -0.65 -11.21 -1.21
C GLY A 193 0.48 -10.31 -0.70
N ARG A 194 0.46 -10.06 0.61
CA ARG A 194 1.48 -9.22 1.26
C ARG A 194 2.87 -9.86 1.22
N VAL A 195 2.95 -11.19 1.22
CA VAL A 195 4.22 -11.94 1.23
C VAL A 195 4.99 -11.71 -0.07
N ALA A 196 4.37 -11.97 -1.23
CA ALA A 196 5.00 -11.76 -2.53
C ALA A 196 5.40 -10.29 -2.76
N MET A 197 4.54 -9.34 -2.37
CA MET A 197 4.83 -7.92 -2.46
C MET A 197 6.10 -7.56 -1.66
N THR A 198 6.18 -8.02 -0.40
CA THR A 198 7.30 -7.70 0.50
C THR A 198 8.60 -8.32 0.00
N MET A 199 8.55 -9.58 -0.46
CA MET A 199 9.67 -10.26 -1.09
C MET A 199 10.20 -9.46 -2.29
N ALA A 200 9.30 -9.08 -3.21
CA ALA A 200 9.68 -8.35 -4.41
C ALA A 200 10.29 -6.99 -4.11
N VAL A 201 9.75 -6.26 -3.13
CA VAL A 201 10.28 -4.96 -2.72
C VAL A 201 11.68 -5.10 -2.14
N TYR A 202 11.89 -6.07 -1.24
CA TYR A 202 13.23 -6.31 -0.68
C TYR A 202 14.23 -6.74 -1.77
N SER A 203 13.88 -7.69 -2.63
CA SER A 203 14.74 -8.11 -3.74
C SER A 203 15.07 -6.96 -4.70
N TYR A 204 14.08 -6.15 -5.05
CA TYR A 204 14.30 -5.02 -5.95
C TYR A 204 15.19 -3.95 -5.33
N ILE A 205 15.03 -3.65 -4.03
CA ILE A 205 15.94 -2.74 -3.33
C ILE A 205 17.36 -3.29 -3.37
N THR A 206 17.56 -4.57 -3.05
CA THR A 206 18.91 -5.15 -3.09
C THR A 206 19.55 -5.10 -4.48
N ASP A 207 18.74 -5.18 -5.55
CA ASP A 207 19.18 -5.12 -6.96
C ASP A 207 19.51 -3.69 -7.46
N ILE A 208 19.08 -2.64 -6.75
CA ILE A 208 19.34 -1.23 -7.14
C ILE A 208 20.33 -0.52 -6.21
N THR A 209 20.62 -1.08 -5.04
CA THR A 209 21.48 -0.47 -4.01
C THR A 209 22.87 -1.09 -3.98
N SER A 210 23.89 -0.25 -3.75
CA SER A 210 25.24 -0.69 -3.39
C SER A 210 25.28 -1.32 -1.99
N ASP A 211 26.31 -2.13 -1.71
CA ASP A 211 26.49 -2.81 -0.43
C ASP A 211 26.54 -1.83 0.77
N THR A 212 27.07 -0.62 0.56
CA THR A 212 27.20 0.42 1.59
C THR A 212 25.86 1.05 1.97
N GLU A 213 24.92 1.21 1.03
CA GLU A 213 23.62 1.86 1.26
C GLU A 213 22.46 0.87 1.47
N ARG A 214 22.68 -0.41 1.15
CA ARG A 214 21.65 -1.46 1.17
C ARG A 214 20.95 -1.55 2.52
N THR A 215 21.71 -1.63 3.61
CA THR A 215 21.16 -1.75 4.97
C THR A 215 20.29 -0.56 5.34
N PHE A 216 20.71 0.66 4.98
CA PHE A 216 19.96 1.88 5.28
C PHE A 216 18.62 1.92 4.54
N ARG A 217 18.62 1.63 3.24
CA ARG A 217 17.38 1.61 2.43
C ARG A 217 16.42 0.48 2.84
N LEU A 218 16.94 -0.70 3.18
CA LEU A 218 16.13 -1.78 3.76
C LEU A 218 15.52 -1.36 5.11
N GLY A 219 16.27 -0.61 5.92
CA GLY A 219 15.79 0.00 7.15
C GLY A 219 14.61 0.95 6.92
N ILE A 220 14.69 1.84 5.93
CA ILE A 220 13.59 2.75 5.55
C ILE A 220 12.33 1.98 5.15
N ILE A 221 12.46 0.97 4.29
CA ILE A 221 11.31 0.15 3.86
C ILE A 221 10.67 -0.54 5.07
N THR A 222 11.50 -1.10 5.96
CA THR A 222 11.03 -1.77 7.17
C THR A 222 10.32 -0.79 8.11
N ALA A 223 10.85 0.43 8.27
CA ALA A 223 10.22 1.48 9.04
C ALA A 223 8.86 1.89 8.44
N ILE A 224 8.74 2.00 7.11
CA ILE A 224 7.45 2.27 6.45
C ILE A 224 6.45 1.14 6.75
N LEU A 225 6.88 -0.12 6.60
CA LEU A 225 6.03 -1.29 6.84
C LEU A 225 5.50 -1.35 8.28
N THR A 226 6.33 -1.00 9.26
CA THR A 226 5.94 -1.01 10.69
C THR A 226 5.16 0.24 11.09
N LEU A 227 5.60 1.45 10.71
CA LEU A 227 4.94 2.72 11.06
C LEU A 227 3.58 2.89 10.38
N SER A 228 3.36 2.28 9.22
CA SER A 228 2.05 2.33 8.56
C SER A 228 0.94 1.68 9.39
N ARG A 229 1.27 0.75 10.30
CA ARG A 229 0.29 0.08 11.17
C ARG A 229 -0.36 1.03 12.19
N PRO A 230 0.38 1.66 13.12
CA PRO A 230 -0.23 2.58 14.09
C PRO A 230 -0.90 3.76 13.39
N VAL A 231 -0.27 4.31 12.34
CA VAL A 231 -0.84 5.43 11.57
C VAL A 231 -2.16 5.02 10.89
N GLY A 232 -2.19 3.85 10.25
CA GLY A 232 -3.39 3.33 9.59
C GLY A 232 -4.52 3.03 10.57
N LEU A 233 -4.22 2.45 11.73
CA LEU A 233 -5.21 2.16 12.77
C LEU A 233 -5.80 3.44 13.37
N ALA A 234 -4.96 4.42 13.70
CA ALA A 234 -5.40 5.71 14.23
C ALA A 234 -6.31 6.45 13.23
N LEU A 235 -5.91 6.48 11.96
CA LEU A 235 -6.69 7.14 10.92
C LEU A 235 -8.00 6.40 10.62
N SER A 236 -7.99 5.06 10.62
CA SER A 236 -9.17 4.24 10.34
C SER A 236 -10.28 4.44 11.35
N GLY A 237 -9.97 4.52 12.65
CA GLY A 237 -10.98 4.79 13.68
C GLY A 237 -11.67 6.15 13.50
N ILE A 238 -10.89 7.20 13.17
CA ILE A 238 -11.41 8.54 12.93
C ILE A 238 -12.26 8.57 11.66
N MET A 239 -11.76 7.96 10.58
CA MET A 239 -12.46 7.95 9.29
C MET A 239 -13.74 7.13 9.33
N THR A 240 -13.74 5.97 9.98
CA THR A 240 -14.93 5.11 10.11
C THR A 240 -16.04 5.85 10.86
N ARG A 241 -15.71 6.62 11.91
CA ARG A 241 -16.69 7.42 12.66
C ARG A 241 -17.25 8.60 11.87
N ARG A 242 -16.44 9.24 11.00
CA ARG A 242 -16.83 10.48 10.31
C ARG A 242 -17.42 10.25 8.91
N PHE A 243 -16.88 9.30 8.17
CA PHE A 243 -17.21 9.03 6.76
C PHE A 243 -17.88 7.67 6.55
N GLY A 244 -18.06 6.87 7.61
CA GLY A 244 -18.56 5.49 7.52
C GLY A 244 -17.59 4.56 6.78
N TYR A 245 -18.01 3.31 6.59
CA TYR A 245 -17.19 2.31 5.90
C TYR A 245 -16.93 2.66 4.43
N TYR A 246 -17.95 3.19 3.73
CA TYR A 246 -17.84 3.55 2.31
C TYR A 246 -16.71 4.56 2.06
N GLY A 247 -16.62 5.62 2.88
CA GLY A 247 -15.56 6.61 2.74
C GLY A 247 -14.17 6.04 2.96
N VAL A 248 -14.01 5.13 3.93
CA VAL A 248 -12.74 4.44 4.22
C VAL A 248 -12.31 3.59 3.02
N PHE A 249 -13.22 2.80 2.46
CA PHE A 249 -12.91 1.91 1.33
C PHE A 249 -12.65 2.68 0.03
N MET A 250 -13.36 3.80 -0.22
CA MET A 250 -13.08 4.67 -1.36
C MET A 250 -11.68 5.29 -1.28
N VAL A 251 -11.29 5.79 -0.10
CA VAL A 251 -9.93 6.31 0.11
C VAL A 251 -8.89 5.21 -0.08
N ALA A 252 -9.13 4.00 0.45
CA ALA A 252 -8.22 2.88 0.23
C ALA A 252 -8.06 2.55 -1.27
N CYS A 253 -9.17 2.53 -2.02
CA CYS A 253 -9.17 2.29 -3.46
C CYS A 253 -8.36 3.35 -4.24
N VAL A 254 -8.49 4.63 -3.87
CA VAL A 254 -7.72 5.73 -4.49
C VAL A 254 -6.22 5.57 -4.24
N PHE A 255 -5.82 5.19 -3.02
CA PHE A 255 -4.42 4.94 -2.71
C PHE A 255 -3.87 3.75 -3.50
N TYR A 256 -4.62 2.65 -3.60
CA TYR A 256 -4.21 1.50 -4.40
C TYR A 256 -4.10 1.86 -5.89
N LEU A 257 -5.02 2.67 -6.42
CA LEU A 257 -4.98 3.10 -7.81
C LEU A 257 -3.76 3.97 -8.06
N PHE A 258 -3.47 4.92 -7.16
CA PHE A 258 -2.27 5.74 -7.24
C PHE A 258 -1.00 4.89 -7.18
N GLY A 259 -0.94 3.92 -6.26
CA GLY A 259 0.18 2.98 -6.17
C GLY A 259 0.37 2.13 -7.44
N PHE A 260 -0.74 1.67 -8.03
CA PHE A 260 -0.73 0.91 -9.29
C PHE A 260 -0.23 1.76 -10.46
N VAL A 261 -0.75 2.97 -10.62
CA VAL A 261 -0.30 3.91 -11.67
C VAL A 261 1.17 4.27 -11.45
N TYR A 262 1.57 4.54 -10.21
CA TYR A 262 2.95 4.86 -9.86
C TYR A 262 3.90 3.74 -10.27
N ILE A 263 3.61 2.48 -9.91
CA ILE A 263 4.51 1.37 -10.19
C ILE A 263 4.60 1.04 -11.68
N VAL A 264 3.48 1.14 -12.41
CA VAL A 264 3.45 0.90 -13.86
C VAL A 264 4.32 1.92 -14.58
N LEU A 265 4.22 3.20 -14.22
CA LEU A 265 4.93 4.31 -14.89
C LEU A 265 6.39 4.47 -14.45
N ARG A 266 6.70 4.29 -13.15
CA ARG A 266 8.03 4.61 -12.61
C ARG A 266 8.97 3.43 -12.48
N LEU A 267 8.43 2.22 -12.26
CA LEU A 267 9.29 1.06 -12.05
C LEU A 267 9.74 0.50 -13.40
N LYS A 268 11.05 0.58 -13.64
CA LYS A 268 11.68 -0.03 -14.82
C LYS A 268 11.82 -1.53 -14.59
N GLU A 269 11.47 -2.30 -15.61
CA GLU A 269 11.70 -3.73 -15.60
C GLU A 269 13.19 -4.02 -15.78
N LYS A 270 13.82 -4.65 -14.79
CA LYS A 270 15.20 -5.13 -14.88
C LYS A 270 15.17 -6.63 -15.16
N THR A 271 14.92 -7.01 -16.40
CA THR A 271 14.99 -8.42 -16.80
C THR A 271 16.46 -8.86 -16.83
N LYS A 272 16.80 -9.97 -16.17
CA LYS A 272 18.11 -10.60 -16.39
C LYS A 272 18.07 -11.20 -17.79
N LYS A 273 18.93 -10.73 -18.70
CA LYS A 273 19.20 -11.43 -19.97
C LYS A 273 20.04 -12.66 -19.65
N THR A 274 19.41 -13.74 -19.22
CA THR A 274 20.09 -15.03 -19.08
C THR A 274 20.43 -15.52 -20.49
N LYS A 275 21.72 -15.78 -20.76
CA LYS A 275 22.24 -16.20 -22.07
C LYS A 275 21.84 -17.63 -22.49
N ASP A 276 21.06 -18.34 -21.68
CA ASP A 276 20.86 -19.81 -21.83
C ASP A 276 19.41 -20.23 -22.09
N VAL A 277 18.59 -19.41 -22.76
CA VAL A 277 17.28 -19.85 -23.25
C VAL A 277 17.11 -19.48 -24.72
N GLU A 278 17.78 -20.23 -25.59
CA GLU A 278 17.21 -20.59 -26.90
C GLU A 278 15.95 -21.43 -26.65
N SER A 279 14.83 -20.76 -26.38
CA SER A 279 13.52 -21.30 -26.69
C SER A 279 12.55 -20.16 -26.86
N ASP A 280 12.21 -19.96 -28.13
CA ASP A 280 11.21 -19.04 -28.66
C ASP A 280 9.79 -19.45 -28.21
N LYS A 281 9.52 -19.29 -26.91
CA LYS A 281 8.16 -19.37 -26.36
C LYS A 281 7.96 -18.19 -25.44
N SER A 282 7.02 -17.32 -25.81
CA SER A 282 6.47 -16.27 -24.95
C SER A 282 6.34 -16.78 -23.50
N PRO A 283 6.70 -15.99 -22.47
CA PRO A 283 6.61 -16.43 -21.09
C PRO A 283 5.13 -16.58 -20.72
N SER A 284 4.55 -17.75 -21.03
CA SER A 284 3.21 -18.09 -20.61
C SER A 284 3.17 -18.18 -19.09
N ILE A 285 2.05 -17.81 -18.49
CA ILE A 285 1.79 -17.88 -17.04
C ILE A 285 2.06 -19.29 -16.48
N LEU A 286 1.94 -20.34 -17.32
CA LEU A 286 2.31 -21.73 -16.99
C LEU A 286 3.81 -21.96 -16.76
N SER A 287 4.69 -21.14 -17.33
CA SER A 287 6.15 -21.20 -17.05
C SER A 287 6.51 -20.74 -15.63
N VAL A 288 5.56 -20.11 -14.93
CA VAL A 288 5.67 -19.66 -13.54
C VAL A 288 5.45 -20.83 -12.57
N LEU A 289 4.69 -21.85 -12.96
CA LEU A 289 4.37 -23.05 -12.16
C LEU A 289 5.25 -24.25 -12.54
N SER A 290 6.55 -24.02 -12.74
CA SER A 290 7.50 -25.09 -13.03
C SER A 290 7.85 -25.87 -11.76
N VAL A 291 7.41 -27.14 -11.70
CA VAL A 291 7.74 -28.06 -10.60
C VAL A 291 9.25 -28.27 -10.45
N LYS A 292 10.01 -28.17 -11.56
CA LYS A 292 11.47 -28.27 -11.54
C LYS A 292 12.10 -27.12 -10.75
N ASP A 293 11.57 -25.92 -10.90
CA ASP A 293 12.05 -24.73 -10.19
C ASP A 293 11.71 -24.83 -8.70
N PHE A 294 10.52 -25.37 -8.35
CA PHE A 294 10.14 -25.65 -6.97
C PHE A 294 11.08 -26.67 -6.29
N VAL A 295 11.36 -27.80 -6.94
CA VAL A 295 12.28 -28.82 -6.41
C VAL A 295 13.69 -28.24 -6.22
N ALA A 296 14.14 -27.38 -7.13
CA ALA A 296 15.42 -26.68 -6.97
C ALA A 296 15.42 -25.75 -5.74
N THR A 297 14.37 -24.95 -5.52
CA THR A 297 14.24 -24.09 -4.34
C THR A 297 14.19 -24.88 -3.03
N VAL A 298 13.45 -25.98 -2.99
CA VAL A 298 13.40 -26.87 -1.82
C VAL A 298 14.78 -27.50 -1.58
N ASN A 299 15.45 -27.97 -2.62
CA ASN A 299 16.80 -28.54 -2.49
C ASN A 299 17.84 -27.51 -2.02
N VAL A 300 17.69 -26.23 -2.35
CA VAL A 300 18.56 -25.14 -1.83
C VAL A 300 18.40 -24.94 -0.32
N ALA A 301 17.21 -25.20 0.23
CA ALA A 301 16.99 -25.15 1.67
C ALA A 301 17.73 -26.28 2.41
N PHE A 302 17.84 -27.46 1.78
CA PHE A 302 18.54 -28.63 2.34
C PHE A 302 20.00 -28.77 1.91
N LYS A 303 20.50 -27.89 1.04
CA LYS A 303 21.88 -27.92 0.57
C LYS A 303 22.84 -27.75 1.75
N VAL A 304 23.80 -28.67 1.88
CA VAL A 304 24.86 -28.60 2.88
C VAL A 304 25.71 -27.36 2.60
N ARG A 305 25.90 -26.52 3.62
CA ARG A 305 26.72 -25.30 3.57
C ARG A 305 27.86 -25.44 4.57
N GLU A 306 29.05 -24.97 4.19
CA GLU A 306 30.23 -25.06 5.03
C GLU A 306 30.13 -24.19 6.30
N GLY A 307 30.63 -24.73 7.41
CA GLY A 307 30.77 -24.03 8.69
C GLY A 307 29.47 -23.86 9.51
N SER A 308 29.46 -22.84 10.38
CA SER A 308 28.36 -22.52 11.30
C SER A 308 27.15 -21.81 10.65
N ARG A 309 27.25 -21.47 9.36
CA ARG A 309 26.20 -20.73 8.63
C ARG A 309 24.87 -21.47 8.56
N ARG A 310 24.88 -22.82 8.49
CA ARG A 310 23.65 -23.63 8.51
C ARG A 310 22.93 -23.48 9.84
N VAL A 311 23.66 -23.54 10.95
CA VAL A 311 23.11 -23.38 12.31
C VAL A 311 22.55 -21.98 12.50
N GLN A 312 23.24 -20.94 12.02
CA GLN A 312 22.74 -19.57 12.05
C GLN A 312 21.41 -19.40 11.31
N ILE A 313 21.28 -19.96 10.10
CA ILE A 313 20.03 -19.86 9.32
C ILE A 313 18.89 -20.59 10.03
N VAL A 314 19.13 -21.79 10.54
CA VAL A 314 18.11 -22.57 11.27
C VAL A 314 17.68 -21.84 12.55
N LEU A 315 18.63 -21.27 13.31
CA LEU A 315 18.32 -20.47 14.49
C LEU A 315 17.48 -19.22 14.14
N VAL A 316 17.81 -18.52 13.06
CA VAL A 316 17.04 -17.36 12.61
C VAL A 316 15.62 -17.75 12.17
N MET A 317 15.45 -18.88 11.48
CA MET A 317 14.13 -19.38 11.11
C MET A 317 13.30 -19.78 12.34
N LEU A 318 13.90 -20.50 13.30
CA LEU A 318 13.23 -20.85 14.56
C LEU A 318 12.85 -19.59 15.36
N ALA A 319 13.78 -18.65 15.50
CA ALA A 319 13.51 -17.38 16.18
C ALA A 319 12.36 -16.61 15.52
N TYR A 320 12.32 -16.58 14.19
CA TYR A 320 11.21 -15.96 13.46
C TYR A 320 9.87 -16.67 13.71
N MET A 321 9.86 -18.01 13.76
CA MET A 321 8.65 -18.77 14.11
C MET A 321 8.17 -18.46 15.54
N PHE A 322 9.07 -18.33 16.50
CA PHE A 322 8.71 -17.97 17.87
C PHE A 322 8.21 -16.52 18.02
N ILE A 323 8.79 -15.58 17.28
CA ILE A 323 8.40 -14.16 17.35
C ILE A 323 7.06 -13.92 16.65
N VAL A 324 6.87 -14.54 15.49
CA VAL A 324 5.73 -14.24 14.62
C VAL A 324 4.57 -15.24 14.80
N GLY A 325 4.87 -16.49 15.16
CA GLY A 325 3.87 -17.55 15.34
C GLY A 325 2.75 -17.22 16.34
N PRO A 326 3.04 -16.64 17.52
CA PRO A 326 2.00 -16.25 18.49
C PRO A 326 1.18 -15.01 18.10
N VAL A 327 1.63 -14.27 17.08
CA VAL A 327 1.05 -12.97 16.65
C VAL A 327 0.22 -13.11 15.35
N LEU A 328 0.38 -14.23 14.64
CA LEU A 328 -0.45 -14.65 13.51
C LEU A 328 -1.68 -15.42 14.00
#